data_AF-A0A6K8T3V9-F1
#
_entry.id   AF-A0A6K8T3V9-F1
#
_cell.length_a   1.000
_cell.length_b   1.000
_cell.length_c   1.000
_cell.angle_alpha   90.00
_cell.angle_beta   90.00
_cell.angle_gamma   90.00
#
_symmetry.space_group_name_H-M   'P 1'
#
loop_
_entity.id
_entity.type
_entity.pdbx_description
1 polymer ?
#
loop_
_entity_poly.entity_id
_entity_poly.type
_entity_poly.pdbx_seq_one_letter_code
_entity_poly.pdbx_strand_id
1 'polypeptide(L)' 'MLYPIFIFILAGLCEIGGGYLIWLWLREGQSSLVGLIGGVILMLYGVIATFNHFHHSEEYM' A
#
# COMPACT_ATOMS: atom_id res chain seq x y z
N MET A 1 15.50 10.70 -11.09
CA MET A 1 14.49 10.16 -12.03
C MET A 1 14.11 8.70 -11.74
N LEU A 2 15.01 7.81 -11.30
CA LEU A 2 14.69 6.38 -11.03
C LEU A 2 13.98 6.10 -9.69
N TYR A 3 14.18 6.95 -8.68
CA TYR A 3 13.57 6.82 -7.36
C TYR A 3 12.02 6.74 -7.36
N PRO A 4 11.29 7.64 -8.04
CA PRO A 4 9.82 7.59 -8.05
C PRO A 4 9.27 6.35 -8.77
N ILE A 5 9.96 5.84 -9.79
CA ILE A 5 9.57 4.61 -10.49
C ILE A 5 9.64 3.40 -9.54
N PHE A 6 10.69 3.35 -8.71
CA PHE A 6 10.87 2.28 -7.73
C PHE A 6 9.77 2.31 -6.65
N ILE A 7 9.47 3.50 -6.12
CA ILE A 7 8.38 3.70 -5.15
C ILE A 7 7.02 3.35 -5.77
N PHE A 8 6.78 3.70 -7.04
CA PHE A 8 5.54 3.38 -7.75
C PHE A 8 5.31 1.87 -7.92
N ILE A 9 6.34 1.13 -8.31
CA ILE A 9 6.26 -0.34 -8.42
C ILE A 9 6.00 -0.96 -7.05
N LEU A 10 6.68 -0.48 -6.00
CA LEU A 10 6.53 -0.99 -4.64
C LEU A 10 5.14 -0.68 -4.06
N ALA A 11 4.62 0.52 -4.35
CA ALA A 11 3.26 0.95 -4.01
C ALA A 11 2.21 0.04 -4.67
N GLY A 12 2.29 -0.16 -5.99
CA GLY A 12 1.38 -1.05 -6.72
C GLY A 12 1.45 -2.50 -6.23
N LEU A 13 2.64 -2.98 -5.87
CA LEU A 13 2.81 -4.32 -5.30
C LEU A 13 2.20 -4.45 -3.90
N CYS A 14 2.32 -3.43 -3.04
CA CYS A 14 1.64 -3.40 -1.74
C CYS A 14 0.13 -3.30 -1.87
N GLU A 15 -0.37 -2.53 -2.82
CA GLU A 15 -1.80 -2.34 -3.04
C GLU A 15 -2.47 -3.63 -3.53
N ILE A 16 -1.96 -4.21 -4.61
CA ILE A 16 -2.47 -5.47 -5.17
C ILE A 16 -2.16 -6.66 -4.24
N GLY A 17 -0.96 -6.70 -3.66
CA GLY A 17 -0.53 -7.77 -2.76
C GLY A 17 -1.29 -7.78 -1.43
N GLY A 18 -1.52 -6.61 -0.82
CA GLY A 18 -2.33 -6.48 0.39
C GLY A 18 -3.78 -6.89 0.16
N GLY A 19 -4.38 -6.49 -0.96
CA GLY A 19 -5.72 -6.92 -1.36
C GLY A 19 -5.81 -8.44 -1.61
N TYR A 20 -4.78 -9.02 -2.26
CA TYR A 20 -4.72 -10.47 -2.50
C TYR A 20 -4.62 -11.27 -1.19
N LEU A 21 -3.85 -10.81 -0.21
CA LEU A 21 -3.73 -11.46 1.11
C LEU A 21 -5.06 -11.46 1.88
N ILE A 22 -5.82 -10.36 1.81
CA ILE A 22 -7.18 -10.30 2.37
C ILE A 22 -8.12 -11.23 1.62
N TRP A 23 -8.02 -11.30 0.29
CA TRP A 23 -8.82 -12.19 -0.53
C TRP A 23 -8.53 -13.67 -0.22
N LEU A 24 -7.24 -14.02 -0.04
CA LEU A 24 -6.80 -15.36 0.36
C LEU A 24 -7.38 -15.74 1.74
N TRP A 25 -7.41 -14.79 2.67
CA TRP A 25 -8.05 -14.99 3.97
C TRP A 25 -9.57 -15.21 3.85
N LEU A 26 -10.28 -14.36 3.10
CA LEU A 26 -11.73 -14.42 2.96
C LEU A 26 -12.23 -15.63 2.16
N ARG A 27 -11.51 -16.03 1.11
CA ARG A 27 -11.95 -17.06 0.16
C ARG A 27 -11.47 -18.46 0.52
N GLU A 28 -10.23 -18.60 0.94
CA GLU A 28 -9.63 -19.91 1.25
C GLU A 28 -9.69 -20.27 2.73
N GLY A 29 -10.16 -19.36 3.60
CA GLY A 29 -10.17 -19.57 5.06
C GLY A 29 -8.77 -19.79 5.62
N GLN A 30 -7.73 -19.36 4.88
CA GLN A 30 -6.34 -19.37 5.30
C GLN A 30 -6.18 -18.57 6.60
N SER A 31 -5.09 -18.80 7.33
CA SER A 31 -4.88 -18.26 8.68
C SER A 31 -5.22 -16.77 8.78
N SER A 32 -5.93 -16.36 9.84
CA SER A 32 -6.32 -14.96 10.09
C SER A 32 -5.14 -13.98 10.13
N LEU A 33 -3.93 -14.50 10.35
CA LEU A 33 -2.68 -13.76 10.23
C LEU A 33 -2.45 -13.20 8.83
N VAL A 34 -2.85 -13.91 7.77
CA VAL A 34 -2.65 -13.49 6.37
C VAL A 34 -3.52 -12.26 6.05
N GLY A 35 -4.79 -12.30 6.46
CA GLY A 35 -5.69 -11.15 6.34
C GLY A 35 -5.25 -9.97 7.20
N LEU A 36 -4.77 -10.22 8.42
CA LEU A 36 -4.23 -9.19 9.31
C LEU A 36 -3.00 -8.51 8.70
N ILE A 37 -2.05 -9.27 8.16
CA ILE A 37 -0.85 -8.74 7.51
C ILE A 37 -1.24 -7.93 6.27
N GLY A 38 -2.13 -8.46 5.42
CA GLY A 38 -2.62 -7.74 4.24
C GLY A 38 -3.31 -6.41 4.60
N GLY A 39 -4.12 -6.41 5.66
CA GLY A 39 -4.78 -5.20 6.18
C GLY A 39 -3.80 -4.18 6.73
N VAL A 40 -2.79 -4.61 7.50
CA VAL A 40 -1.75 -3.71 8.04
C VAL A 40 -0.92 -3.08 6.91
N ILE A 41 -0.57 -3.86 5.87
CA ILE A 41 0.16 -3.35 4.69
C ILE A 41 -0.66 -2.28 3.96
N LEU A 42 -1.95 -2.53 3.75
CA LEU A 42 -2.85 -1.56 3.11
C LEU A 42 -3.04 -0.29 3.96
N MET A 43 -3.18 -0.45 5.28
CA MET A 43 -3.30 0.69 6.20
C MET A 43 -2.05 1.56 6.18
N LEU A 44 -0.86 0.95 6.23
CA LEU A 44 0.42 1.65 6.14
C LEU A 44 0.60 2.33 4.77
N TYR A 45 0.24 1.65 3.68
CA TYR A 45 0.26 2.24 2.34
C TYR A 45 -0.64 3.48 2.26
N GLY A 46 -1.87 3.42 2.78
CA GLY A 46 -2.78 4.55 2.80
C GLY A 46 -2.25 5.74 3.63
N VAL A 47 -1.61 5.46 4.76
CA VAL A 47 -0.94 6.49 5.58
C VAL A 47 0.19 7.16 4.79
N ILE A 48 1.09 6.38 4.18
CA ILE A 48 2.20 6.90 3.37
C ILE A 48 1.66 7.69 2.17
N ALA A 49 0.64 7.19 1.47
CA ALA A 49 0.03 7.85 0.33
C ALA A 49 -0.60 9.21 0.71
N THR A 50 -1.19 9.31 1.90
CA THR A 50 -1.76 10.57 2.43
C THR A 50 -0.67 11.60 2.70
N PHE A 51 0.45 11.19 3.31
CA PHE A 51 1.59 12.08 3.54
C PHE A 51 2.31 12.47 2.23
N ASN A 52 2.31 11.58 1.23
CA ASN A 52 2.90 11.87 -0.07
C ASN A 52 2.11 12.93 -0.87
N HIS A 53 0.84 13.21 -0.52
CA HIS A 53 0.03 14.22 -1.20
C HIS A 53 0.42 15.67 -0.84
N PHE A 54 1.16 15.89 0.24
CA PHE A 54 1.38 17.25 0.79
C PHE A 54 2.61 18.00 0.25
N HIS A 55 3.40 17.43 -0.66
CA HIS A 55 4.63 18.08 -1.16
C HIS A 55 4.43 18.97 -2.41
N HIS A 56 3.21 19.13 -2.94
CA HIS A 56 2.97 19.85 -4.21
C HIS A 56 2.34 21.25 -4.05
N SER A 57 2.44 21.92 -2.90
CA SER A 57 1.76 23.23 -2.71
C SER A 57 2.65 24.42 -2.34
N GLU A 58 3.97 24.26 -2.16
CA GLU A 58 4.84 25.35 -1.69
C GLU A 58 6.00 25.72 -2.64
N GLU A 59 5.91 25.39 -3.94
CA GLU A 59 6.92 25.81 -4.94
C GLU A 59 6.51 27.05 -5.75
N TYR A 60 5.46 27.77 -5.34
CA TYR A 60 4.99 29.02 -5.96
C TYR A 60 4.91 30.21 -4.98
N MET A 61 5.96 30.43 -4.18
CA MET A 61 6.20 31.73 -3.52
C MET A 61 7.61 32.25 -3.80
#